data_AF-A0A9E6CTK0-F1
#
_entry.id   AF-A0A9E6CTK0-F1
#
_cell.length_a   1.000
_cell.length_b   1.000
_cell.length_c   1.000
_cell.angle_alpha   90.00
_cell.angle_beta   90.00
_cell.angle_gamma   90.00
#
_symmetry.space_group_name_H-M   'P 1'
#
loop_
_entity.id
_entity.type
_entity.pdbx_description
1 polymer ?
#
loop_
_entity_poly.entity_id
_entity_poly.type
_entity_poly.pdbx_seq_one_letter_code
_entity_poly.pdbx_strand_id
1 'polypeptide(L)'
;MKDEYRLGEPVEIGIRNGSDGDYYYQSTYPGCFNLKFFDGSNVIRPYPNAEPARTQIYLLPGQFVVPEGTHCDLIAEQPLEPGQSVALFTWGQHICIKDRWGCMESLPVESGEYLVQGEFSNVKGGISPGSAREPGSVTTIKWSFTIQPN
;
A
#
# COMPACT_ATOMS: atom_id res chain seq x y z
N MET A 1 2.03 14.98 -5.72
CA MET A 1 2.07 14.37 -4.38
C MET A 1 3.01 15.19 -3.53
N LYS A 2 2.69 15.40 -2.25
CA LYS A 2 3.55 16.15 -1.33
C LYS A 2 4.55 15.19 -0.71
N ASP A 3 5.76 15.62 -0.42
CA ASP A 3 6.74 14.75 0.24
C ASP A 3 6.85 15.03 1.75
N GLU A 4 6.06 15.99 2.25
CA GLU A 4 6.00 16.40 3.65
C GLU A 4 4.54 16.62 4.09
N TYR A 5 4.19 16.07 5.24
CA TYR A 5 2.87 16.14 5.87
C TYR A 5 3.02 16.46 7.37
N ARG A 6 1.98 16.98 8.03
CA ARG A 6 1.94 17.12 9.50
C ARG A 6 1.19 15.98 10.17
N LEU A 7 1.49 15.70 11.45
CA LEU A 7 0.72 14.73 12.23
C LEU A 7 -0.78 15.06 12.24
N GLY A 8 -1.59 14.11 11.78
CA GLY A 8 -3.04 14.26 11.63
C GLY A 8 -3.49 14.89 10.29
N GLU A 9 -2.57 15.29 9.42
CA GLU A 9 -2.89 15.70 8.05
C GLU A 9 -3.19 14.46 7.19
N PRO A 10 -4.30 14.42 6.44
CA PRO A 10 -4.54 13.32 5.51
C PRO A 10 -3.47 13.25 4.41
N VAL A 11 -2.95 12.05 4.16
CA VAL A 11 -1.97 11.77 3.12
C VAL A 11 -2.68 11.24 1.88
N GLU A 12 -2.61 11.96 0.76
CA GLU A 12 -3.07 11.46 -0.54
C GLU A 12 -2.05 10.47 -1.10
N ILE A 13 -2.39 9.17 -1.07
CA ILE A 13 -1.60 8.12 -1.70
C ILE A 13 -1.95 8.12 -3.18
N GLY A 14 -0.95 8.25 -4.04
CA GLY A 14 -1.14 8.24 -5.49
C GLY A 14 0.01 7.60 -6.24
N ILE A 15 -0.16 7.49 -7.54
CA ILE A 15 0.88 7.01 -8.47
C ILE A 15 0.98 7.92 -9.68
N ARG A 16 2.15 7.95 -10.29
CA ARG A 16 2.42 8.63 -11.55
C ARG A 16 3.11 7.67 -12.50
N ASN A 17 2.59 7.56 -13.72
CA ASN A 17 3.28 6.83 -14.77
C ASN A 17 4.35 7.74 -15.39
N GLY A 18 5.61 7.50 -15.03
CA GLY A 18 6.76 8.20 -15.59
C GLY A 18 7.38 7.52 -16.82
N SER A 19 6.75 6.45 -17.34
CA SER A 19 7.27 5.67 -18.46
C SER A 19 6.55 6.00 -19.77
N ASP A 20 7.02 5.38 -20.86
CA ASP A 20 6.45 5.53 -22.21
C ASP A 20 5.33 4.52 -22.53
N GLY A 21 4.98 3.62 -21.60
CA GLY A 21 3.95 2.60 -21.81
C GLY A 21 2.85 2.64 -20.75
N ASP A 22 1.70 2.03 -21.06
CA ASP A 22 0.58 1.95 -20.12
C ASP A 22 0.87 0.99 -18.97
N TYR A 23 0.39 1.34 -17.78
CA TYR A 23 0.30 0.42 -16.64
C TYR A 23 -1.15 0.23 -16.23
N TYR A 24 -1.42 -0.91 -15.63
CA TYR A 24 -2.70 -1.19 -15.00
C TYR A 24 -2.54 -1.07 -13.49
N TYR A 25 -3.45 -0.33 -12.88
CA TYR A 25 -3.60 -0.23 -11.44
C TYR A 25 -5.01 -0.65 -11.04
N GLN A 26 -5.17 -1.07 -9.79
CA GLN A 26 -6.49 -1.43 -9.27
C GLN A 26 -7.17 -0.18 -8.69
N SER A 27 -8.24 0.28 -9.32
CA SER A 27 -8.88 1.57 -8.98
C SER A 27 -9.89 1.47 -7.85
N THR A 28 -10.50 0.32 -7.65
CA THR A 28 -11.42 0.04 -6.54
C THR A 28 -10.68 -0.49 -5.32
N TYR A 29 -9.35 -0.48 -5.33
CA TYR A 29 -8.59 -1.22 -4.34
C TYR A 29 -7.19 -0.68 -4.04
N PRO A 30 -7.12 0.52 -3.47
CA PRO A 30 -5.88 1.25 -3.50
C PRO A 30 -4.97 0.89 -2.32
N GLY A 31 -5.33 -0.12 -1.48
CA GLY A 31 -4.65 -0.41 -0.21
C GLY A 31 -4.22 -1.86 0.06
N CYS A 32 -4.99 -2.91 -0.26
CA CYS A 32 -4.80 -4.21 0.42
C CYS A 32 -4.06 -5.37 -0.32
N PHE A 33 -3.60 -5.27 -1.59
CA PHE A 33 -2.81 -6.37 -2.21
C PHE A 33 -1.47 -5.91 -2.80
N ASN A 34 -1.46 -4.78 -3.50
CA ASN A 34 -0.27 -4.34 -4.24
C ASN A 34 0.53 -3.26 -3.54
N LEU A 35 -0.01 -2.63 -2.48
CA LEU A 35 0.72 -1.63 -1.69
C LEU A 35 1.22 -2.21 -0.37
N LYS A 36 2.45 -1.83 0.01
CA LYS A 36 3.08 -2.11 1.30
C LYS A 36 3.53 -0.79 1.91
N PHE A 37 3.23 -0.61 3.19
CA PHE A 37 3.54 0.59 3.95
C PHE A 37 4.64 0.30 4.94
N PHE A 38 5.61 1.21 5.05
CA PHE A 38 6.76 1.11 5.93
C PHE A 38 6.96 2.40 6.70
N ASP A 39 7.34 2.28 7.95
CA ASP A 39 7.88 3.35 8.78
C ASP A 39 9.39 3.16 9.01
N GLY A 40 10.03 4.16 9.60
CA GLY A 40 11.46 4.11 9.96
C GLY A 40 11.81 3.23 11.17
N SER A 41 10.84 2.57 11.81
CA SER A 41 11.05 1.95 13.13
C SER A 41 11.85 0.63 13.09
N ASN A 42 12.05 0.03 11.91
CA ASN A 42 12.61 -1.33 11.73
C ASN A 42 11.92 -2.43 12.56
N VAL A 43 10.78 -2.13 13.20
CA VAL A 43 10.04 -3.07 14.04
C VAL A 43 9.46 -4.17 13.15
N ILE A 44 9.68 -5.42 13.55
CA ILE A 44 9.07 -6.59 12.90
C ILE A 44 7.72 -6.84 13.56
N ARG A 45 6.64 -6.72 12.77
CA ARG A 45 5.25 -6.87 13.24
C ARG A 45 4.67 -8.21 12.76
N PRO A 46 3.80 -8.87 13.54
CA PRO A 46 3.14 -10.09 13.09
C PRO A 46 2.23 -9.81 11.89
N TYR A 47 2.25 -10.69 10.88
CA TYR A 47 1.24 -10.69 9.83
C TYR A 47 -0.07 -11.28 10.39
N PRO A 48 -1.20 -10.59 10.21
CA PRO A 48 -2.50 -11.08 10.67
C PRO A 48 -2.98 -12.24 9.79
N ASN A 49 -3.69 -13.23 10.36
CA ASN A 49 -4.26 -14.41 9.66
C ASN A 49 -3.28 -15.50 9.20
N ALA A 50 -2.12 -15.63 9.85
CA ALA A 50 -1.30 -16.83 9.68
C ALA A 50 -1.88 -18.00 10.51
N GLU A 51 -3.09 -18.48 10.16
CA GLU A 51 -3.63 -19.70 10.76
C GLU A 51 -3.11 -20.96 10.04
N PRO A 52 -2.83 -22.05 10.79
CA PRO A 52 -2.91 -22.12 12.26
C PRO A 52 -1.68 -21.47 12.92
N ALA A 53 -1.82 -21.02 14.18
CA ALA A 53 -0.82 -20.34 15.02
C ALA A 53 0.57 -21.03 15.16
N ARG A 54 0.77 -22.18 14.51
CA ARG A 54 2.06 -22.86 14.37
C ARG A 54 2.98 -22.22 13.33
N THR A 55 2.44 -21.39 12.43
CA THR A 55 3.21 -20.68 11.40
C THR A 55 2.90 -19.20 11.45
N GLN A 56 3.37 -18.49 12.49
CA GLN A 56 3.30 -17.03 12.52
C GLN A 56 4.14 -16.46 11.36
N ILE A 57 3.48 -15.79 10.42
CA ILE A 57 4.16 -15.00 9.39
C ILE A 57 4.45 -13.63 9.99
N TYR A 58 5.62 -13.07 9.69
CA TYR A 58 6.01 -11.73 10.09
C TYR A 58 6.08 -10.82 8.87
N LEU A 59 5.67 -9.57 9.07
CA LEU A 59 5.90 -8.50 8.12
C LEU A 59 7.40 -8.19 8.02
N LEU A 60 7.80 -7.53 6.93
CA LEU A 60 9.16 -7.03 6.80
C LEU A 60 9.48 -5.97 7.88
N PRO A 61 10.75 -5.73 8.21
CA PRO A 61 11.13 -4.66 9.15
C PRO A 61 10.52 -3.31 8.76
N GLY A 62 9.89 -2.64 9.72
CA GLY A 62 9.22 -1.35 9.54
C GLY A 62 7.87 -1.43 8.82
N GLN A 63 7.51 -2.58 8.23
CA GLN A 63 6.26 -2.73 7.50
C GLN A 63 5.07 -2.74 8.48
N PHE A 64 3.96 -2.12 8.05
CA PHE A 64 2.71 -2.08 8.79
C PHE A 64 1.49 -2.16 7.86
N VAL A 65 0.32 -2.34 8.45
CA VAL A 65 -0.98 -2.42 7.76
C VAL A 65 -1.76 -1.15 8.02
N VAL A 66 -2.50 -0.63 7.04
CA VAL A 66 -3.42 0.52 7.20
C VAL A 66 -4.85 0.04 7.46
N PRO A 67 -5.70 0.76 8.25
CA PRO A 67 -7.02 0.29 8.69
C PRO A 67 -8.08 0.15 7.58
N GLU A 68 -9.12 -0.66 7.87
CA GLU A 68 -10.25 -0.97 6.97
C GLU A 68 -11.27 0.19 6.85
N GLY A 69 -12.03 0.17 5.74
CA GLY A 69 -12.58 1.36 5.05
C GLY A 69 -12.10 1.44 3.60
N THR A 70 -11.07 0.64 3.31
CA THR A 70 -10.48 0.24 2.03
C THR A 70 -11.04 -1.13 1.59
N HIS A 71 -12.37 -1.31 1.64
CA HIS A 71 -13.00 -2.64 1.48
C HIS A 71 -12.55 -3.37 0.20
N CYS A 72 -12.12 -4.61 0.41
CA CYS A 72 -11.39 -5.43 -0.54
C CYS A 72 -12.34 -6.35 -1.35
N ASP A 73 -13.31 -5.81 -2.11
CA ASP A 73 -14.12 -6.60 -3.06
C ASP A 73 -14.62 -5.78 -4.27
N LEU A 74 -14.55 -6.40 -5.46
CA LEU A 74 -14.71 -5.89 -6.84
C LEU A 74 -13.41 -5.31 -7.49
N ILE A 75 -12.74 -6.16 -8.27
CA ILE A 75 -11.51 -5.85 -9.02
C ILE A 75 -11.87 -5.18 -10.35
N ALA A 76 -11.72 -3.86 -10.43
CA ALA A 76 -11.65 -3.16 -11.70
C ALA A 76 -10.24 -2.61 -11.88
N GLU A 77 -9.47 -3.22 -12.78
CA GLU A 77 -8.21 -2.64 -13.22
C GLU A 77 -8.48 -1.50 -14.20
N GLN A 78 -7.77 -0.39 -14.00
CA GLN A 78 -7.82 0.78 -14.85
C GLN A 78 -6.46 0.99 -15.51
N PRO A 79 -6.44 1.42 -16.77
CA PRO A 79 -5.22 1.88 -17.40
C PRO A 79 -4.75 3.19 -16.76
N LEU A 80 -3.44 3.37 -16.71
CA LEU A 80 -2.73 4.57 -16.34
C LEU A 80 -1.77 4.91 -17.47
N GLU A 81 -2.13 5.90 -18.27
CA GLU A 81 -1.39 6.31 -19.46
C GLU A 81 -0.07 7.01 -19.10
N PRO A 82 0.91 7.06 -20.03
CA PRO A 82 2.14 7.84 -19.88
C PRO A 82 1.89 9.27 -19.40
N GLY A 83 2.57 9.67 -18.34
CA GLY A 83 2.45 11.01 -17.74
C GLY A 83 1.24 11.20 -16.83
N GLN A 84 0.27 10.28 -16.83
CA GLN A 84 -0.91 10.37 -15.98
C GLN A 84 -0.54 10.18 -14.50
N SER A 85 -1.24 10.92 -13.63
CA SER A 85 -1.20 10.74 -12.20
C SER A 85 -2.60 10.45 -11.67
N VAL A 86 -2.71 9.57 -10.69
CA VAL A 86 -4.00 9.25 -10.06
C VAL A 86 -3.83 9.14 -8.55
N ALA A 87 -4.77 9.73 -7.82
CA ALA A 87 -4.92 9.50 -6.39
C ALA A 87 -5.60 8.15 -6.19
N LEU A 88 -4.92 7.27 -5.46
CA LEU A 88 -5.38 5.94 -5.10
C LEU A 88 -6.38 6.04 -3.94
N PHE A 89 -5.97 6.62 -2.82
CA PHE A 89 -6.83 6.85 -1.67
C PHE A 89 -6.22 7.90 -0.72
N THR A 90 -7.02 8.33 0.26
CA THR A 90 -6.56 9.21 1.34
C THR A 90 -6.32 8.41 2.61
N TRP A 91 -5.09 8.43 3.11
CA TRP A 91 -4.69 7.77 4.36
C TRP A 91 -4.70 8.75 5.53
N GLY A 92 -5.46 8.42 6.57
CA GLY A 92 -5.58 9.25 7.77
C GLY A 92 -4.43 9.12 8.78
N GLN A 93 -3.25 8.63 8.39
CA GLN A 93 -2.10 8.45 9.29
C GLN A 93 -2.34 7.49 10.47
N HIS A 94 -3.03 6.38 10.22
CA HIS A 94 -3.24 5.34 11.21
C HIS A 94 -2.69 3.99 10.77
N ILE A 95 -2.16 3.24 11.73
CA ILE A 95 -1.76 1.85 11.62
C ILE A 95 -2.90 0.98 12.13
N CYS A 96 -3.17 -0.09 11.40
CA CYS A 96 -4.09 -1.12 11.79
C CYS A 96 -3.38 -2.21 12.61
N ILE A 97 -3.91 -2.46 13.80
CA ILE A 97 -3.65 -3.69 14.56
C ILE A 97 -4.78 -4.65 14.22
N LYS A 98 -4.49 -5.63 13.35
CA LYS A 98 -5.48 -6.63 12.95
C LYS A 98 -5.54 -7.81 13.93
N ASP A 99 -6.73 -8.35 14.11
CA ASP A 99 -6.97 -9.67 14.67
C ASP A 99 -7.47 -10.63 13.58
N ARG A 100 -7.99 -11.80 13.97
CA ARG A 100 -8.53 -12.81 13.04
C ARG A 100 -9.77 -12.36 12.25
N TRP A 101 -10.40 -11.24 12.61
CA TRP A 101 -11.64 -10.75 12.01
C TRP A 101 -11.46 -9.50 11.16
N GLY A 102 -10.33 -8.80 11.27
CA GLY A 102 -10.08 -7.57 10.52
C GLY A 102 -9.24 -6.59 11.33
N CYS A 103 -9.41 -5.29 11.07
CA CYS A 103 -8.76 -4.26 11.86
C CYS A 103 -9.42 -4.13 13.24
N MET A 104 -8.75 -4.61 14.29
CA MET A 104 -9.27 -4.58 15.65
C MET A 104 -9.06 -3.21 16.29
N GLU A 105 -7.88 -2.61 16.12
CA GLU A 105 -7.54 -1.28 16.63
C GLU A 105 -6.83 -0.44 15.56
N SER A 106 -7.02 0.87 15.64
CA SER A 106 -6.40 1.86 14.76
C SER A 106 -5.56 2.81 15.63
N LEU A 107 -4.24 2.72 15.53
CA LEU A 107 -3.32 3.59 16.26
C LEU A 107 -2.81 4.71 15.35
N PRO A 108 -2.69 5.96 15.83
CA PRO A 108 -2.03 7.01 15.07
C PRO A 108 -0.56 6.63 14.85
N VAL A 109 -0.02 7.02 13.69
CA VAL A 109 1.39 6.83 13.38
C VAL A 109 2.23 7.90 14.09
N GLU A 110 3.54 7.66 14.20
CA GLU A 110 4.47 8.64 14.78
C GLU A 110 5.02 9.60 13.71
N SER A 111 5.61 10.72 14.12
CA SER A 111 6.38 11.55 13.18
C SER A 111 7.61 10.79 12.69
N GLY A 112 7.94 10.90 11.41
CA GLY A 112 9.13 10.27 10.85
C GLY A 112 9.04 10.04 9.35
N GLU A 113 9.96 9.21 8.85
CA GLU A 113 10.00 8.81 7.45
C GLU A 113 9.09 7.62 7.19
N TYR A 114 8.41 7.68 6.05
CA TYR A 114 7.49 6.66 5.57
C TYR A 114 7.82 6.30 4.13
N LEU A 115 7.59 5.04 3.79
CA LEU A 115 7.75 4.50 2.45
C LEU A 115 6.51 3.72 2.06
N VAL A 116 6.00 3.99 0.87
CA VAL A 116 4.97 3.19 0.21
C VAL A 116 5.62 2.49 -0.98
N GLN A 117 5.45 1.18 -1.04
CA GLN A 117 5.88 0.37 -2.16
C GLN A 117 4.66 -0.24 -2.85
N GLY A 118 4.53 -0.02 -4.16
CA GLY A 118 3.46 -0.58 -4.98
C GLY A 118 3.97 -1.49 -6.09
N GLU A 119 3.31 -2.63 -6.34
CA GLU A 119 3.51 -3.47 -7.54
C GLU A 119 2.46 -3.14 -8.62
N PHE A 120 2.90 -2.93 -9.87
CA PHE A 120 2.05 -2.59 -11.01
C PHE A 120 2.42 -3.42 -12.22
N SER A 121 1.48 -3.68 -13.14
CA SER A 121 1.71 -4.49 -14.34
C SER A 121 1.37 -3.72 -15.61
N ASN A 122 2.18 -3.89 -16.66
CA ASN A 122 1.83 -3.42 -18.01
C ASN A 122 0.88 -4.38 -18.75
N VAL A 123 0.58 -5.53 -18.14
CA VAL A 123 -0.43 -6.50 -18.60
C VAL A 123 -1.64 -6.46 -17.68
N LYS A 124 -2.84 -6.35 -18.26
CA LYS A 124 -4.11 -6.47 -17.54
C LYS A 124 -4.23 -7.84 -16.87
N GLY A 125 -4.52 -7.87 -15.58
CA GLY A 125 -4.64 -9.05 -14.73
C GLY A 125 -3.31 -9.50 -14.12
N GLY A 126 -2.20 -8.85 -14.45
CA GLY A 126 -0.85 -9.27 -14.05
C GLY A 126 -0.59 -9.18 -12.53
N ILE A 127 -1.34 -8.34 -11.82
CA ILE A 127 -1.19 -8.09 -10.37
C ILE A 127 -2.37 -8.63 -9.53
N SER A 128 -3.21 -9.50 -10.08
CA SER A 128 -4.31 -10.13 -9.34
C SER A 128 -3.82 -11.34 -8.52
N PRO A 129 -4.45 -11.67 -7.38
CA PRO A 129 -4.16 -12.91 -6.66
C PRO A 129 -4.30 -14.14 -7.59
N GLY A 130 -3.27 -15.00 -7.63
CA GLY A 130 -3.25 -16.19 -8.47
C GLY A 130 -2.90 -15.96 -9.94
N SER A 131 -2.56 -14.73 -10.36
CA SER A 131 -2.07 -14.47 -11.71
C SER A 131 -0.68 -15.09 -11.93
N ALA A 132 -0.45 -15.63 -13.13
CA ALA A 132 0.90 -15.97 -13.57
C ALA A 132 1.63 -14.65 -13.87
N ARG A 133 2.67 -14.34 -13.10
CA ARG A 133 3.50 -13.15 -13.34
C ARG A 133 4.41 -13.40 -14.54
N GLU A 134 4.17 -12.69 -15.63
CA GLU A 134 5.07 -12.71 -16.78
C GLU A 134 6.39 -11.99 -16.43
N PRO A 135 7.57 -12.56 -16.75
CA PRO A 135 8.83 -11.89 -16.49
C PRO A 135 8.89 -10.53 -17.20
N GLY A 136 9.16 -9.48 -16.43
CA GLY A 136 9.27 -8.11 -16.95
C GLY A 136 7.93 -7.39 -17.15
N SER A 137 6.78 -8.03 -16.87
CA SER A 137 5.49 -7.34 -16.92
C SER A 137 5.18 -6.52 -15.68
N VAL A 138 5.84 -6.82 -14.56
CA VAL A 138 5.61 -6.15 -13.26
C VAL A 138 6.74 -5.17 -12.96
N THR A 139 6.37 -3.97 -12.53
CA THR A 139 7.26 -2.95 -11.99
C THR A 139 6.93 -2.64 -10.53
N THR A 140 7.94 -2.18 -9.78
CA THR A 140 7.77 -1.70 -8.41
C THR A 140 7.97 -0.19 -8.37
N ILE A 141 6.98 0.53 -7.86
CA ILE A 141 7.08 1.96 -7.60
C ILE A 141 7.28 2.16 -6.10
N LYS A 142 8.19 3.05 -5.74
CA LYS A 142 8.46 3.46 -4.36
C LYS A 142 8.23 4.95 -4.22
N TRP A 143 7.58 5.34 -3.15
CA TRP A 143 7.38 6.74 -2.80
C TRP A 143 7.63 6.93 -1.31
N SER A 144 8.52 7.87 -1.01
CA SER A 144 8.90 8.21 0.35
C SER A 144 8.39 9.60 0.70
N PHE A 145 7.94 9.78 1.93
CA PHE A 145 7.51 11.08 2.45
C PHE A 145 7.79 11.14 3.96
N THR A 146 7.71 12.35 4.51
CA THR A 146 7.93 12.60 5.94
C THR A 146 6.67 13.10 6.60
N ILE A 147 6.39 12.62 7.82
CA ILE A 147 5.37 13.18 8.70
C ILE A 147 6.08 13.97 9.81
N GLN A 148 5.90 15.28 9.80
CA GLN A 148 6.43 16.21 10.78
C GLN A 148 5.58 16.20 12.05
N PRO A 149 6.17 16.46 13.23
CA PRO A 149 5.40 16.75 14.43
C PRO A 149 4.52 18.00 14.23
N ASN A 150 3.50 18.14 15.07
CA ASN A 150 2.64 19.33 15.09
C ASN A 150 3.32 20.56 15.72
#